data_AF-W9PC08-F1
#
_entry.id   AF-W9PC08-F1
#
_cell.length_a   1.000
_cell.length_b   1.000
_cell.length_c   1.000
_cell.angle_alpha   90.00
_cell.angle_beta   90.00
_cell.angle_gamma   90.00
#
_symmetry.space_group_name_H-M   'P 1'
#
loop_
_entity.id
_entity.type
_entity.pdbx_description
1 polymer ?
#
loop_
_entity_poly.entity_id
_entity_poly.type
_entity_poly.pdbx_seq_one_letter_code
_entity_poly.pdbx_strand_id
1 'polypeptide(L)'
;MVYCGKPSRGCQMCRARRIKCDETKPTCNQCAKSRRQCPGYKDEFDLVFRNETQATERRARKASKKATALKQGKPSQAVAIHKPTPDQSIISALQLPVDQQATCHFLSNFVLLPSHDNTRGWMEFVVPLLKSEKQASHFKLAFDACAMASLGNRVGSGCNFENKALGCYTKALSATFSALKDPVLSKEDSTLAAVLLLGLFENITAKQLGMLAWGSHIEGAIQLVRSRDRKQTRTKTGLALFVATRTQMIIHTLTTGTPPAMGVEWWITDSYKNRYGAECQRLNIRTAELRAESNRLMASLARSPENIELLLDIIRRCQTLDQQHVAWANQLPEYFHYKAVAWEDNVPSGNYGMAEVFPGRIDAYQDLWVVSVWNLMRCSRIILASLIVRCAAWVCAPVDYRTTPEYATAARTCVDTITDIISSVPYQLGWFSSRRELLERANLSAFGCGEEDALKGLPGYFLTWPLTCVQGQDYTTDAQRAWVKGRLEFIGNHLGVRYANVLKQVSILLNPWSYLPPLGFSFLSLLCSSSFPFSALIYPHICCFFWY
;
A
#
# COMPACT_ATOMS: atom_id res chain seq x y z
N MET A 1 8.59 28.81 37.65
CA MET A 1 9.92 28.20 37.43
C MET A 1 10.93 29.00 38.23
N VAL A 2 11.75 28.33 39.06
CA VAL A 2 12.85 28.99 39.80
C VAL A 2 14.04 29.11 38.86
N TYR A 3 14.53 30.32 38.61
CA TYR A 3 15.67 30.57 37.73
C TYR A 3 16.95 29.98 38.34
N CYS A 4 17.43 28.86 37.78
CA CYS A 4 18.72 28.27 38.16
C CYS A 4 19.81 28.95 37.33
N GLY A 5 20.69 29.73 37.96
CA GLY A 5 21.76 30.47 37.29
C GLY A 5 22.68 29.62 36.38
N LYS A 6 23.52 30.31 35.59
CA LYS A 6 24.37 29.71 34.54
C LYS A 6 25.17 28.49 35.06
N PRO A 7 25.15 27.35 34.34
CA PRO A 7 25.92 26.16 34.76
C PRO A 7 27.43 26.42 34.79
N SER A 8 28.12 25.87 35.79
CA SER A 8 29.58 25.96 35.91
C SER A 8 30.29 25.24 34.76
N ARG A 9 31.27 25.92 34.15
CA ARG A 9 32.11 25.45 33.04
C ARG A 9 33.29 24.54 33.46
N GLY A 10 33.53 24.39 34.77
CA GLY A 10 34.61 23.54 35.26
C GLY A 10 34.46 22.06 34.84
N CYS A 11 35.58 21.34 34.74
CA CYS A 11 35.58 19.94 34.35
C CYS A 11 34.78 19.08 35.35
N GLN A 12 34.25 17.94 34.90
CA GLN A 12 33.38 17.10 35.71
C GLN A 12 34.03 16.63 37.01
N MET A 13 35.35 16.36 36.99
CA MET A 13 36.09 15.91 38.17
C MET A 13 36.19 17.01 39.24
N CYS A 14 36.47 18.26 38.87
CA CYS A 14 36.49 19.38 39.81
C CYS A 14 35.09 19.70 40.33
N ARG A 15 34.06 19.63 39.48
CA ARG A 15 32.66 19.83 39.89
C ARG A 15 32.20 18.78 40.90
N ALA A 16 32.51 17.50 40.67
CA ALA A 16 32.19 16.42 41.60
C ALA A 16 32.88 16.62 42.96
N ARG A 17 34.12 17.12 42.94
CA ARG A 17 34.89 17.43 44.14
C ARG A 17 34.54 18.77 44.80
N ARG A 18 33.65 19.57 44.18
CA ARG A 18 33.26 20.92 44.62
C ARG A 18 34.45 21.86 44.85
N ILE A 19 35.48 21.76 44.00
CA ILE A 19 36.65 22.66 44.00
C ILE A 19 36.63 23.54 42.74
N LYS A 20 37.24 24.73 42.81
CA LYS A 20 37.34 25.63 41.67
C LYS A 20 38.24 25.02 40.60
N CYS A 21 37.71 24.88 39.39
CA CYS A 21 38.47 24.46 38.22
C CYS A 21 39.14 25.68 37.60
N ASP A 22 40.38 25.54 37.17
CA ASP A 22 41.15 26.57 36.46
C ASP A 22 40.90 26.58 34.94
N GLU A 23 40.10 25.64 34.43
CA GLU A 23 39.63 25.57 33.04
C GLU A 23 40.72 25.46 31.94
N THR A 24 41.95 25.16 32.34
CA THR A 24 43.08 24.90 31.42
C THR A 24 42.86 23.64 30.59
N LYS A 25 43.17 23.72 29.28
CA LYS A 25 42.99 22.63 28.30
C LYS A 25 44.36 22.07 27.87
N PRO A 26 44.48 20.75 27.59
CA PRO A 26 43.41 19.74 27.55
C PRO A 26 43.01 19.18 28.93
N THR A 27 43.83 19.37 29.97
CA THR A 27 43.57 18.88 31.33
C THR A 27 43.79 20.00 32.36
N CYS A 28 42.93 20.05 33.39
CA CYS A 28 43.04 21.10 34.41
C CYS A 28 44.20 20.84 35.37
N ASN A 29 44.83 21.90 35.89
CA ASN A 29 45.96 21.78 36.81
C ASN A 29 45.59 21.09 38.13
N GLN A 30 44.34 21.23 38.58
CA GLN A 30 43.86 20.57 39.80
C GLN A 30 43.81 19.04 39.65
N CYS A 31 43.38 18.56 38.48
CA CYS A 31 43.39 17.13 38.17
C CYS A 31 44.82 16.62 37.98
N ALA A 32 45.66 17.38 37.27
CA ALA A 32 47.06 17.03 37.04
C ALA A 32 47.85 16.90 38.36
N LYS A 33 47.76 17.90 39.25
CA LYS A 33 48.44 17.86 40.56
C LYS A 33 47.95 16.71 41.44
N SER A 34 46.66 16.40 41.39
CA SER A 34 46.10 15.26 42.13
C SER A 34 46.31 13.90 41.47
N ARG A 35 47.06 13.84 40.35
CA ARG A 35 47.32 12.64 39.52
C ARG A 35 46.04 11.89 39.13
N ARG A 36 44.96 12.63 38.83
CA ARG A 36 43.67 12.08 38.40
C ARG A 36 43.43 12.39 36.94
N GLN A 37 42.83 11.45 36.22
CA GLN A 37 42.46 11.65 34.82
C GLN A 37 41.38 12.74 34.73
N CYS A 38 41.69 13.81 33.99
CA CYS A 38 40.73 14.87 33.70
C CYS A 38 39.87 14.43 32.52
N PRO A 39 38.53 14.35 32.66
CA PRO A 39 37.65 13.91 31.58
C PRO A 39 37.45 14.98 30.49
N GLY A 40 38.16 16.10 30.54
CA GLY A 40 37.98 17.25 29.66
C GLY A 40 36.78 18.13 30.04
N TYR A 41 36.43 19.05 29.12
CA TYR A 41 35.33 20.01 29.26
C TYR A 41 34.25 19.68 28.24
N LYS A 42 32.98 19.86 28.60
CA LYS A 42 31.85 19.70 27.68
C LYS A 42 31.77 20.89 26.73
N ASP A 43 31.35 20.64 25.49
CA ASP A 43 31.13 21.68 24.49
C ASP A 43 29.97 22.61 24.91
N GLU A 44 30.01 23.88 24.50
CA GLU A 44 29.08 24.92 24.98
C GLU A 44 27.61 24.60 24.67
N PHE A 45 27.35 23.83 23.61
CA PHE A 45 26.02 23.36 23.22
C PHE A 45 25.40 22.36 24.23
N ASP A 46 26.20 21.56 24.93
CA ASP A 46 25.72 20.56 25.90
C ASP A 46 25.33 21.15 27.27
N LEU A 47 25.69 22.41 27.54
CA LEU A 47 25.38 23.09 28.80
C LEU A 47 23.96 23.68 28.82
N VAL A 48 23.29 23.75 27.67
CA VAL A 48 21.95 24.35 27.51
C VAL A 48 20.83 23.31 27.60
N PHE A 49 21.11 22.03 27.34
CA PHE A 49 20.11 20.94 27.43
C PHE A 49 20.25 20.12 28.73
N ARG A 50 19.34 20.35 29.69
CA ARG A 50 19.15 19.45 30.84
C ARG A 50 18.12 18.38 30.51
N ASN A 51 18.58 17.14 30.31
CA ASN A 51 17.70 15.98 30.21
C ASN A 51 17.16 15.60 31.61
N GLU A 52 15.93 16.01 31.92
CA GLU A 52 15.27 15.76 33.22
C GLU A 52 14.56 14.38 33.30
N THR A 53 14.67 13.53 32.27
CA THR A 53 13.89 12.28 32.15
C THR A 53 14.09 11.36 33.37
N GLN A 54 15.32 11.20 33.85
CA GLN A 54 15.61 10.37 35.02
C GLN A 54 15.13 10.99 36.35
N ALA A 55 15.09 12.32 36.47
CA ALA A 55 14.60 12.99 37.66
C ALA A 55 13.07 12.86 37.77
N THR A 56 12.38 12.93 36.64
CA THR A 56 10.93 12.72 36.52
C THR A 56 10.56 11.26 36.80
N GLU A 57 11.30 10.29 36.26
CA GLU A 57 11.10 8.85 36.58
C GLU A 57 11.27 8.55 38.07
N ARG A 58 12.29 9.14 38.71
CA ARG A 58 12.51 8.95 40.15
C ARG A 58 11.39 9.57 40.98
N ARG A 59 10.86 10.73 40.59
CA ARG A 59 9.69 11.36 41.26
C ARG A 59 8.42 10.51 41.08
N ALA A 60 8.18 9.98 39.88
CA ALA A 60 7.05 9.10 39.61
C ALA A 60 7.13 7.79 40.43
N ARG A 61 8.30 7.15 40.50
CA ARG A 61 8.51 5.95 41.32
C ARG A 61 8.36 6.21 42.82
N LYS A 62 8.78 7.39 43.32
CA LYS A 62 8.62 7.76 44.74
C LYS A 62 7.16 8.07 45.09
N ALA A 63 6.42 8.72 44.20
CA ALA A 63 4.99 8.97 44.36
C ALA A 63 4.19 7.66 44.37
N SER A 64 4.54 6.72 43.47
CA SER A 64 3.90 5.41 43.39
C SER A 64 4.16 4.56 44.64
N LYS A 65 5.41 4.53 45.15
CA LYS A 65 5.72 3.83 46.43
C LYS A 65 5.01 4.44 47.65
N LYS A 66 4.83 5.77 47.68
CA LYS A 66 4.11 6.45 48.77
C LYS A 66 2.61 6.14 48.72
N ALA A 67 2.02 6.03 47.52
CA ALA A 67 0.62 5.64 47.33
C ALA A 67 0.34 4.19 47.75
N THR A 68 1.30 3.27 47.56
CA THR A 68 1.15 1.87 47.98
C THR A 68 1.31 1.69 49.49
N ALA A 69 2.15 2.48 50.15
CA ALA A 69 2.36 2.43 51.61
C ALA A 69 1.18 3.02 52.41
N LEU A 70 0.42 3.96 51.83
CA LEU A 70 -0.77 4.57 52.46
C LEU A 70 -2.02 3.67 52.45
N LYS A 71 -2.01 2.53 51.75
CA LYS A 71 -3.15 1.61 51.63
C LYS A 71 -3.19 0.49 52.68
N GLN A 72 -2.26 0.44 53.64
CA GLN A 72 -2.15 -0.66 54.63
C GLN A 72 -2.20 -0.21 56.10
N GLY A 73 -3.01 0.81 56.45
CA GLY A 73 -3.22 1.22 57.84
C GLY A 73 -4.67 1.56 58.17
N LYS A 74 -5.31 0.63 58.93
CA LYS A 74 -6.51 0.66 59.81
C LYS A 74 -7.66 1.69 59.62
N PRO A 75 -8.91 1.28 59.96
CA PRO A 75 -10.14 1.94 59.49
C PRO A 75 -10.45 3.18 60.32
N SER A 76 -10.75 4.29 59.65
CA SER A 76 -11.38 5.45 60.28
C SER A 76 -12.67 5.77 59.53
N GLN A 77 -13.74 5.93 60.31
CA GLN A 77 -15.10 6.20 59.87
C GLN A 77 -15.13 7.43 58.97
N ALA A 78 -15.28 7.19 57.67
CA ALA A 78 -15.56 8.25 56.70
C ALA A 78 -17.05 8.20 56.38
N VAL A 79 -17.71 9.33 56.62
CA VAL A 79 -19.09 9.65 56.25
C VAL A 79 -19.39 9.08 54.86
N ALA A 80 -20.43 8.26 54.78
CA ALA A 80 -20.91 7.67 53.54
C ALA A 80 -21.41 8.78 52.61
N ILE A 81 -20.55 9.25 51.71
CA ILE A 81 -21.03 9.78 50.44
C ILE A 81 -21.57 8.56 49.70
N HIS A 82 -22.91 8.42 49.72
CA HIS A 82 -23.61 7.50 48.85
C HIS A 82 -23.18 7.81 47.40
N LYS A 83 -22.22 7.04 46.89
CA LYS A 83 -22.13 6.83 45.45
C LYS A 83 -23.43 6.12 45.08
N PRO A 84 -24.23 6.66 44.14
CA PRO A 84 -25.36 5.92 43.61
C PRO A 84 -24.84 4.57 43.15
N THR A 85 -25.51 3.52 43.60
CA THR A 85 -25.31 2.17 43.08
C THR A 85 -25.44 2.19 41.55
N PRO A 86 -24.68 1.38 40.81
CA PRO A 86 -24.76 1.33 39.34
C PRO A 86 -26.08 0.76 38.79
N ASP A 87 -27.11 0.64 39.63
CA ASP A 87 -28.46 0.19 39.26
C ASP A 87 -29.44 1.35 39.00
N GLN A 88 -28.98 2.61 39.01
CA GLN A 88 -29.83 3.79 38.74
C GLN A 88 -29.38 4.64 37.54
N SER A 89 -28.50 4.15 36.67
CA SER A 89 -28.27 4.81 35.38
C SER A 89 -29.13 4.17 34.29
N ILE A 90 -30.09 4.94 33.77
CA ILE A 90 -30.82 4.56 32.56
C ILE A 90 -29.83 4.63 31.39
N ILE A 91 -29.41 3.46 30.91
CA ILE A 91 -28.70 3.20 29.65
C ILE A 91 -27.34 3.92 29.49
N SER A 92 -26.25 3.16 29.59
CA SER A 92 -24.94 3.52 29.02
C SER A 92 -25.16 3.96 27.57
N ALA A 93 -24.68 5.15 27.19
CA ALA A 93 -24.92 5.82 25.90
C ALA A 93 -25.23 4.87 24.74
N LEU A 94 -26.29 5.13 23.96
CA LEU A 94 -26.71 4.30 22.81
C LEU A 94 -25.49 3.82 21.99
N GLN A 95 -25.16 2.53 22.11
CA GLN A 95 -24.08 1.93 21.36
C GLN A 95 -24.65 1.24 20.13
N LEU A 96 -24.22 1.67 18.95
CA LEU A 96 -24.54 0.97 17.72
C LEU A 96 -23.91 -0.44 17.78
N PRO A 97 -24.63 -1.50 17.37
CA PRO A 97 -24.04 -2.85 17.29
C PRO A 97 -22.74 -2.87 16.46
N VAL A 98 -21.75 -3.64 16.90
CA VAL A 98 -20.40 -3.65 16.31
C VAL A 98 -20.41 -4.07 14.83
N ASP A 99 -21.31 -4.97 14.46
CA ASP A 99 -21.56 -5.40 13.08
C ASP A 99 -22.09 -4.27 12.19
N GLN A 100 -22.96 -3.41 12.73
CA GLN A 100 -23.43 -2.22 12.03
C GLN A 100 -22.32 -1.18 11.90
N GLN A 101 -21.53 -0.96 12.95
CA GLN A 101 -20.35 -0.09 12.89
C GLN A 101 -19.35 -0.57 11.83
N ALA A 102 -19.05 -1.87 11.81
CA ALA A 102 -18.14 -2.48 10.85
C ALA A 102 -18.67 -2.34 9.41
N THR A 103 -19.97 -2.57 9.21
CA THR A 103 -20.65 -2.42 7.91
C THR A 103 -20.53 -0.97 7.42
N CYS A 104 -20.93 0.01 8.24
CA CYS A 104 -20.82 1.43 7.89
C CYS A 104 -19.36 1.83 7.65
N HIS A 105 -18.42 1.33 8.46
CA HIS A 105 -17.00 1.60 8.27
C HIS A 105 -16.52 1.11 6.90
N PHE A 106 -16.84 -0.14 6.53
CA PHE A 106 -16.43 -0.70 5.25
C PHE A 106 -17.03 0.04 4.06
N LEU A 107 -18.34 0.30 4.09
CA LEU A 107 -19.03 1.04 3.02
C LEU A 107 -18.47 2.45 2.85
N SER A 108 -18.15 3.14 3.95
CA SER A 108 -17.57 4.49 3.92
C SER A 108 -16.10 4.55 3.54
N ASN A 109 -15.35 3.44 3.60
CA ASN A 109 -13.90 3.41 3.38
C ASN A 109 -13.45 2.62 2.15
N PHE A 110 -14.24 1.65 1.67
CA PHE A 110 -13.86 0.70 0.62
C PHE A 110 -14.83 0.60 -0.56
N VAL A 111 -16.04 1.14 -0.44
CA VAL A 111 -17.05 1.12 -1.51
C VAL A 111 -17.18 2.51 -2.12
N LEU A 112 -16.52 2.70 -3.27
CA LEU A 112 -16.60 3.90 -4.09
C LEU A 112 -17.81 3.79 -5.01
N LEU A 113 -18.66 4.81 -5.01
CA LEU A 113 -19.82 4.91 -5.89
C LEU A 113 -19.47 5.85 -7.07
N PRO A 114 -20.06 5.64 -8.26
CA PRO A 114 -19.98 6.61 -9.34
C PRO A 114 -20.59 7.94 -8.86
N SER A 115 -19.80 9.01 -8.82
CA SER A 115 -20.27 10.36 -8.45
C SER A 115 -20.77 11.16 -9.65
N HIS A 116 -20.28 10.82 -10.85
CA HIS A 116 -20.61 11.49 -12.11
C HIS A 116 -20.92 10.46 -13.21
N ASP A 117 -21.73 10.82 -14.21
CA ASP A 117 -22.15 9.93 -15.31
C ASP A 117 -20.99 9.25 -16.05
N ASN A 118 -19.82 9.90 -16.10
CA ASN A 118 -18.63 9.44 -16.82
C ASN A 118 -17.59 8.73 -15.94
N THR A 119 -17.88 8.54 -14.65
CA THR A 119 -16.98 7.92 -13.66
C THR A 119 -17.45 6.51 -13.31
N ARG A 120 -16.58 5.69 -12.69
CA ARG A 120 -16.96 4.34 -12.24
C ARG A 120 -16.68 4.16 -10.76
N GLY A 121 -17.55 3.40 -10.12
CA GLY A 121 -17.37 2.95 -8.75
C GLY A 121 -16.33 1.83 -8.64
N TRP A 122 -16.02 1.49 -7.39
CA TRP A 122 -15.20 0.35 -7.02
C TRP A 122 -15.85 -0.37 -5.85
N MET A 123 -15.99 -1.70 -5.95
CA MET A 123 -16.78 -2.52 -5.03
C MET A 123 -18.26 -2.08 -4.93
N GLU A 124 -18.77 -1.30 -5.90
CA GLU A 124 -20.15 -0.81 -5.91
C GLU A 124 -21.19 -1.95 -5.92
N PHE A 125 -20.81 -3.13 -6.44
CA PHE A 125 -21.62 -4.35 -6.45
C PHE A 125 -22.01 -4.82 -5.03
N VAL A 126 -21.28 -4.40 -4.00
CA VAL A 126 -21.59 -4.74 -2.59
C VAL A 126 -22.94 -4.16 -2.18
N VAL A 127 -23.29 -2.95 -2.63
CA VAL A 127 -24.53 -2.27 -2.24
C VAL A 127 -25.79 -3.05 -2.65
N PRO A 128 -26.00 -3.42 -3.91
CA PRO A 128 -27.17 -4.21 -4.29
C PRO A 128 -27.16 -5.61 -3.67
N LEU A 129 -25.99 -6.24 -3.49
CA LEU A 129 -25.90 -7.56 -2.86
C LEU A 129 -26.27 -7.53 -1.37
N LEU A 130 -25.94 -6.45 -0.65
CA LEU A 130 -26.39 -6.24 0.74
C LEU A 130 -27.89 -5.90 0.82
N LYS A 131 -28.45 -5.25 -0.21
CA LYS A 131 -29.89 -4.92 -0.25
C LYS A 131 -30.78 -6.09 -0.68
N SER A 132 -30.19 -7.21 -1.14
CA SER A 132 -30.94 -8.41 -1.49
C SER A 132 -31.72 -8.95 -0.30
N GLU A 133 -33.00 -9.33 -0.50
CA GLU A 133 -33.86 -9.93 0.54
C GLU A 133 -33.23 -11.19 1.13
N LYS A 134 -32.59 -12.00 0.28
CA LYS A 134 -31.85 -13.19 0.68
C LYS A 134 -30.39 -13.03 0.28
N GLN A 135 -29.58 -12.63 1.26
CA GLN A 135 -28.12 -12.56 1.09
C GLN A 135 -27.54 -13.97 1.08
N ALA A 136 -26.70 -14.27 0.09
CA ALA A 136 -25.99 -15.53 0.06
C ALA A 136 -24.96 -15.60 1.19
N SER A 137 -24.90 -16.74 1.90
CA SER A 137 -24.06 -16.90 3.10
C SER A 137 -22.58 -16.64 2.84
N HIS A 138 -22.03 -17.18 1.75
CA HIS A 138 -20.63 -16.98 1.36
C HIS A 138 -20.27 -15.52 1.11
N PHE A 139 -21.15 -14.78 0.43
CA PHE A 139 -20.98 -13.33 0.23
C PHE A 139 -21.01 -12.57 1.56
N LYS A 140 -22.04 -12.80 2.38
CA LYS A 140 -22.23 -12.07 3.64
C LYS A 140 -21.07 -12.32 4.62
N LEU A 141 -20.60 -13.56 4.73
CA LEU A 141 -19.45 -13.92 5.56
C LEU A 141 -18.16 -13.26 5.07
N ALA A 142 -17.90 -13.23 3.76
CA ALA A 142 -16.72 -12.57 3.19
C ALA A 142 -16.76 -11.04 3.40
N PHE A 143 -17.95 -10.44 3.25
CA PHE A 143 -18.18 -9.03 3.55
C PHE A 143 -17.92 -8.72 5.03
N ASP A 144 -18.51 -9.49 5.94
CA ASP A 144 -18.35 -9.31 7.39
C ASP A 144 -16.90 -9.46 7.83
N ALA A 145 -16.16 -10.39 7.22
CA ALA A 145 -14.74 -10.56 7.46
C ALA A 145 -13.96 -9.28 7.11
N CYS A 146 -14.19 -8.70 5.93
CA CYS A 146 -13.54 -7.46 5.50
C CYS A 146 -13.95 -6.27 6.38
N ALA A 147 -15.25 -6.18 6.71
CA ALA A 147 -15.80 -5.10 7.52
C ALA A 147 -15.23 -5.09 8.94
N MET A 148 -15.18 -6.26 9.59
CA MET A 148 -14.60 -6.40 10.93
C MET A 148 -13.09 -6.17 10.92
N ALA A 149 -12.38 -6.69 9.90
CA ALA A 149 -10.94 -6.50 9.78
C ALA A 149 -10.57 -5.02 9.58
N SER A 150 -11.23 -4.33 8.65
CA SER A 150 -10.96 -2.92 8.34
C SER A 150 -11.26 -2.02 9.54
N LEU A 151 -12.41 -2.20 10.20
CA LEU A 151 -12.74 -1.44 11.41
C LEU A 151 -11.72 -1.72 12.52
N GLY A 152 -11.42 -3.00 12.77
CA GLY A 152 -10.45 -3.41 13.80
C GLY A 152 -9.06 -2.81 13.60
N ASN A 153 -8.64 -2.64 12.35
CA ASN A 153 -7.37 -1.98 12.02
C ASN A 153 -7.37 -0.47 12.35
N ARG A 154 -8.54 0.18 12.46
CA ARG A 154 -8.66 1.63 12.71
C ARG A 154 -8.90 1.95 14.19
N VAL A 155 -9.63 1.11 14.92
CA VAL A 155 -9.99 1.36 16.34
C VAL A 155 -9.13 0.60 17.36
N GLY A 156 -8.29 -0.34 16.90
CA GLY A 156 -7.39 -1.11 17.75
C GLY A 156 -8.04 -2.33 18.44
N SER A 157 -7.28 -2.98 19.33
CA SER A 157 -7.57 -4.34 19.84
C SER A 157 -8.74 -4.45 20.85
N GLY A 158 -9.48 -3.39 21.11
CA GLY A 158 -10.46 -3.30 22.21
C GLY A 158 -11.67 -4.24 22.12
N CYS A 159 -12.05 -4.72 20.93
CA CYS A 159 -13.30 -5.50 20.75
C CYS A 159 -13.12 -6.89 20.10
N ASN A 160 -11.92 -7.48 20.17
CA ASN A 160 -11.62 -8.79 19.58
C ASN A 160 -11.98 -8.89 18.08
N PHE A 161 -11.90 -7.77 17.35
CA PHE A 161 -12.23 -7.66 15.92
C PHE A 161 -11.47 -8.70 15.09
N GLU A 162 -10.21 -8.91 15.43
CA GLU A 162 -9.32 -9.80 14.71
C GLU A 162 -9.81 -11.26 14.69
N ASN A 163 -10.24 -11.80 15.83
CA ASN A 163 -10.76 -13.16 15.89
C ASN A 163 -12.15 -13.27 15.24
N LYS A 164 -13.01 -12.24 15.37
CA LYS A 164 -14.30 -12.19 14.69
C LYS A 164 -14.13 -12.19 13.17
N ALA A 165 -13.25 -11.32 12.67
CA ALA A 165 -12.95 -11.20 11.25
C ALA A 165 -12.39 -12.50 10.68
N LEU A 166 -11.42 -13.13 11.39
CA LEU A 166 -10.87 -14.42 10.99
C LEU A 166 -11.92 -15.54 11.02
N GLY A 167 -12.79 -15.57 12.03
CA GLY A 167 -13.90 -16.53 12.12
C GLY A 167 -14.88 -16.40 10.95
N CYS A 168 -15.24 -15.16 10.56
CA CYS A 168 -16.04 -14.90 9.36
C CYS A 168 -15.30 -15.34 8.09
N TYR A 169 -14.01 -15.03 7.97
CA TYR A 169 -13.18 -15.38 6.82
C TYR A 169 -13.09 -16.91 6.61
N THR A 170 -12.80 -17.69 7.66
CA THR A 170 -12.73 -19.16 7.56
C THR A 170 -14.08 -19.77 7.17
N LYS A 171 -15.18 -19.24 7.73
CA LYS A 171 -16.54 -19.68 7.34
C LYS A 171 -16.86 -19.28 5.89
N ALA A 172 -16.43 -18.09 5.45
CA ALA A 172 -16.59 -17.63 4.09
C ALA A 172 -15.86 -18.54 3.11
N LEU A 173 -14.60 -18.91 3.38
CA LEU A 173 -13.86 -19.88 2.57
C LEU A 173 -14.62 -21.20 2.41
N SER A 174 -15.12 -21.76 3.52
CA SER A 174 -15.90 -23.01 3.50
C SER A 174 -17.21 -22.87 2.71
N ALA A 175 -17.96 -21.79 2.93
CA ALA A 175 -19.23 -21.55 2.24
C ALA A 175 -19.02 -21.27 0.74
N THR A 176 -18.01 -20.48 0.37
CA THR A 176 -17.63 -20.22 -1.02
C THR A 176 -17.20 -21.53 -1.69
N PHE A 177 -16.39 -22.35 -1.03
CA PHE A 177 -15.99 -23.66 -1.57
C PHE A 177 -17.19 -24.57 -1.85
N SER A 178 -18.19 -24.61 -0.95
CA SER A 178 -19.44 -25.33 -1.19
C SER A 178 -20.23 -24.75 -2.37
N ALA A 179 -20.32 -23.42 -2.49
CA ALA A 179 -20.99 -22.77 -3.62
C ALA A 179 -20.29 -23.04 -4.96
N LEU A 180 -18.95 -23.15 -4.96
CA LEU A 180 -18.16 -23.45 -6.16
C LEU A 180 -18.39 -24.87 -6.70
N LYS A 181 -18.80 -25.83 -5.85
CA LYS A 181 -19.14 -27.19 -6.28
C LYS A 181 -20.50 -27.28 -6.97
N ASP A 182 -21.37 -26.31 -6.72
CA ASP A 182 -22.69 -26.26 -7.33
C ASP A 182 -22.59 -25.53 -8.70
N PRO A 183 -23.04 -26.15 -9.81
CA PRO A 183 -22.90 -25.57 -11.15
C PRO A 183 -23.73 -24.31 -11.39
N VAL A 184 -24.74 -24.06 -10.56
CA VAL A 184 -25.58 -22.86 -10.58
C VAL A 184 -24.98 -21.80 -9.66
N LEU A 185 -24.75 -22.11 -8.38
CA LEU A 185 -24.25 -21.14 -7.40
C LEU A 185 -22.85 -20.63 -7.77
N SER A 186 -22.00 -21.46 -8.37
CA SER A 186 -20.67 -21.07 -8.83
C SER A 186 -20.70 -19.89 -9.82
N LYS A 187 -21.81 -19.70 -10.55
CA LYS A 187 -21.96 -18.66 -11.58
C LYS A 187 -22.68 -17.40 -11.09
N GLU A 188 -23.11 -17.36 -9.83
CA GLU A 188 -23.79 -16.20 -9.26
C GLU A 188 -22.86 -15.01 -9.02
N ASP A 189 -23.45 -13.80 -9.06
CA ASP A 189 -22.78 -12.55 -8.67
C ASP A 189 -22.22 -12.63 -7.24
N SER A 190 -22.99 -13.25 -6.33
CA SER A 190 -22.64 -13.43 -4.92
C SER A 190 -21.33 -14.21 -4.74
N THR A 191 -21.10 -15.23 -5.57
CA THR A 191 -19.92 -16.10 -5.51
C THR A 191 -18.67 -15.37 -5.99
N LEU A 192 -18.75 -14.67 -7.13
CA LEU A 192 -17.63 -13.86 -7.61
C LEU A 192 -17.32 -12.71 -6.63
N ALA A 193 -18.35 -12.05 -6.09
CA ALA A 193 -18.19 -11.03 -5.07
C ALA A 193 -17.47 -11.56 -3.81
N ALA A 194 -17.84 -12.75 -3.34
CA ALA A 194 -17.17 -13.39 -2.21
C ALA A 194 -15.68 -13.64 -2.48
N VAL A 195 -15.31 -14.14 -3.66
CA VAL A 195 -13.90 -14.38 -4.02
C VAL A 195 -13.09 -13.07 -4.05
N LEU A 196 -13.65 -11.99 -4.61
CA LEU A 196 -12.99 -10.68 -4.62
C LEU A 196 -12.83 -10.10 -3.21
N LEU A 197 -13.84 -10.26 -2.34
CA LEU A 197 -13.78 -9.82 -0.94
C LEU A 197 -12.77 -10.64 -0.13
N LEU A 198 -12.68 -11.96 -0.34
CA LEU A 198 -11.64 -12.79 0.28
C LEU A 198 -10.23 -12.31 -0.11
N GLY A 199 -10.01 -11.98 -1.38
CA GLY A 199 -8.75 -11.36 -1.82
C GLY A 199 -8.48 -9.99 -1.18
N LEU A 200 -9.51 -9.18 -0.96
CA LEU A 200 -9.39 -7.90 -0.24
C LEU A 200 -9.08 -8.10 1.24
N PHE A 201 -9.66 -9.12 1.89
CA PHE A 201 -9.39 -9.47 3.28
C PHE A 201 -7.90 -9.75 3.51
N GLU A 202 -7.25 -10.48 2.59
CA GLU A 202 -5.80 -10.73 2.65
C GLU A 202 -5.00 -9.43 2.58
N ASN A 203 -5.43 -8.47 1.75
CA ASN A 203 -4.80 -7.15 1.65
C ASN A 203 -4.99 -6.29 2.91
N ILE A 204 -6.17 -6.37 3.55
CA ILE A 204 -6.47 -5.62 4.77
C ILE A 204 -5.65 -6.17 5.95
N THR A 205 -5.53 -7.50 6.07
CA THR A 205 -4.99 -8.13 7.28
C THR A 205 -3.50 -8.49 7.19
N ALA A 206 -3.00 -8.81 6.00
CA ALA A 206 -1.61 -9.22 5.75
C ALA A 206 -1.07 -10.32 6.69
N LYS A 207 -1.94 -11.25 7.10
CA LYS A 207 -1.59 -12.30 8.08
C LYS A 207 -0.77 -13.45 7.51
N GLN A 208 -0.92 -13.73 6.22
CA GLN A 208 -0.07 -14.69 5.52
C GLN A 208 1.05 -13.93 4.79
N LEU A 209 2.30 -14.35 4.97
CA LEU A 209 3.40 -13.90 4.12
C LEU A 209 3.13 -14.42 2.70
N GLY A 210 2.61 -13.58 1.82
CA GLY A 210 2.66 -13.89 0.40
C GLY A 210 1.77 -13.04 -0.49
N MET A 211 2.40 -12.39 -1.46
CA MET A 211 1.81 -12.04 -2.76
C MET A 211 0.96 -13.18 -3.37
N LEU A 212 1.25 -14.43 -2.97
CA LEU A 212 0.60 -15.67 -3.41
C LEU A 212 -0.89 -15.79 -3.02
N ALA A 213 -1.30 -15.31 -1.83
CA ALA A 213 -2.68 -15.48 -1.37
C ALA A 213 -3.66 -14.58 -2.14
N TRP A 214 -3.28 -13.31 -2.38
CA TRP A 214 -4.06 -12.43 -3.25
C TRP A 214 -4.07 -12.94 -4.70
N GLY A 215 -2.91 -13.35 -5.24
CA GLY A 215 -2.80 -13.88 -6.60
C GLY A 215 -3.75 -15.06 -6.88
N SER A 216 -3.84 -16.02 -5.96
CA SER A 216 -4.73 -17.18 -6.13
C SER A 216 -6.22 -16.82 -6.15
N HIS A 217 -6.65 -15.83 -5.35
CA HIS A 217 -8.01 -15.31 -5.42
C HIS A 217 -8.31 -14.63 -6.75
N ILE A 218 -7.34 -13.88 -7.31
CA ILE A 218 -7.50 -13.24 -8.63
C ILE A 218 -7.57 -14.29 -9.74
N GLU A 219 -6.73 -15.32 -9.70
CA GLU A 219 -6.80 -16.45 -10.63
C GLU A 219 -8.16 -17.17 -10.56
N GLY A 220 -8.66 -17.43 -9.35
CA GLY A 220 -10.00 -17.99 -9.14
C GLY A 220 -11.10 -17.09 -9.72
N ALA A 221 -11.04 -15.79 -9.47
CA ALA A 221 -11.98 -14.81 -10.02
C ALA A 221 -11.95 -14.79 -11.56
N ILE A 222 -10.78 -14.89 -12.18
CA ILE A 222 -10.62 -15.02 -13.63
C ILE A 222 -11.34 -16.27 -14.13
N GLN A 223 -11.15 -17.44 -13.50
CA GLN A 223 -11.85 -18.67 -13.92
C GLN A 223 -13.38 -18.57 -13.77
N LEU A 224 -13.87 -17.90 -12.73
CA LEU A 224 -15.30 -17.65 -12.57
C LEU A 224 -15.85 -16.73 -13.65
N VAL A 225 -15.14 -15.65 -13.97
CA VAL A 225 -15.51 -14.77 -15.07
C VAL A 225 -15.55 -15.54 -16.39
N ARG A 226 -14.65 -16.50 -16.61
CA ARG A 226 -14.69 -17.41 -17.77
C ARG A 226 -15.93 -18.29 -17.79
N SER A 227 -16.24 -18.96 -16.67
CA SER A 227 -17.36 -19.91 -16.59
C SER A 227 -18.74 -19.26 -16.68
N ARG A 228 -18.83 -17.98 -16.31
CA ARG A 228 -20.04 -17.15 -16.37
C ARG A 228 -20.35 -16.60 -17.76
N ASP A 229 -19.37 -16.68 -18.68
CA ASP A 229 -19.47 -16.20 -20.06
C ASP A 229 -19.91 -14.71 -20.15
N ARG A 230 -20.20 -14.19 -21.33
CA ARG A 230 -20.54 -12.78 -21.57
C ARG A 230 -21.84 -12.32 -20.96
N LYS A 231 -22.72 -13.24 -20.57
CA LYS A 231 -24.03 -12.90 -19.99
C LYS A 231 -23.89 -12.06 -18.71
N GLN A 232 -22.76 -12.17 -18.01
CA GLN A 232 -22.48 -11.39 -16.79
C GLN A 232 -22.45 -9.88 -17.02
N THR A 233 -22.12 -9.38 -18.22
CA THR A 233 -22.06 -7.94 -18.48
C THR A 233 -23.43 -7.31 -18.78
N ARG A 234 -24.50 -8.11 -18.78
CA ARG A 234 -25.88 -7.66 -19.06
C ARG A 234 -26.54 -6.97 -17.87
N THR A 235 -26.11 -7.28 -16.65
CA THR A 235 -26.60 -6.64 -15.42
C THR A 235 -25.60 -5.61 -14.93
N LYS A 236 -26.06 -4.58 -14.19
CA LYS A 236 -25.17 -3.58 -13.60
C LYS A 236 -24.17 -4.22 -12.61
N THR A 237 -24.66 -5.11 -11.75
CA THR A 237 -23.84 -5.83 -10.76
C THR A 237 -22.80 -6.73 -11.42
N GLY A 238 -23.20 -7.53 -12.41
CA GLY A 238 -22.28 -8.42 -13.11
C GLY A 238 -21.24 -7.66 -13.93
N LEU A 239 -21.59 -6.52 -14.52
CA LEU A 239 -20.62 -5.63 -15.18
C LEU A 239 -19.62 -5.04 -14.18
N ALA A 240 -20.09 -4.57 -13.01
CA ALA A 240 -19.20 -4.04 -11.96
C ALA A 240 -18.20 -5.11 -11.47
N LEU A 241 -18.67 -6.35 -11.27
CA LEU A 241 -17.82 -7.49 -10.91
C LEU A 241 -16.82 -7.83 -12.02
N PHE A 242 -17.27 -7.88 -13.27
CA PHE A 242 -16.41 -8.14 -14.43
C PHE A 242 -15.26 -7.13 -14.52
N VAL A 243 -15.56 -5.85 -14.34
CA VAL A 243 -14.60 -4.74 -14.42
C VAL A 243 -13.62 -4.76 -13.24
N ALA A 244 -14.12 -5.08 -12.03
CA ALA A 244 -13.26 -5.26 -10.85
C ALA A 244 -12.27 -6.41 -11.07
N THR A 245 -12.75 -7.58 -11.54
CA THR A 245 -11.90 -8.73 -11.87
C THR A 245 -10.89 -8.39 -12.97
N ARG A 246 -11.32 -7.70 -14.04
CA ARG A 246 -10.42 -7.26 -15.13
C ARG A 246 -9.29 -6.37 -14.61
N THR A 247 -9.61 -5.41 -13.74
CA THR A 247 -8.62 -4.50 -13.16
C THR A 247 -7.62 -5.25 -12.29
N GLN A 248 -8.09 -6.17 -11.45
CA GLN A 248 -7.22 -7.02 -10.63
C GLN A 248 -6.37 -7.97 -11.47
N MET A 249 -6.92 -8.55 -12.54
CA MET A 249 -6.17 -9.36 -13.49
C MET A 249 -5.04 -8.56 -14.12
N ILE A 250 -5.29 -7.34 -14.59
CA ILE A 250 -4.25 -6.47 -15.20
C ILE A 250 -3.12 -6.23 -14.21
N ILE A 251 -3.43 -5.87 -12.96
CA ILE A 251 -2.42 -5.63 -11.93
C ILE A 251 -1.64 -6.93 -11.65
N HIS A 252 -2.33 -8.07 -11.57
CA HIS A 252 -1.71 -9.38 -11.35
C HIS A 252 -0.74 -9.74 -12.48
N THR A 253 -1.19 -9.71 -13.73
CA THR A 253 -0.38 -10.10 -14.90
C THR A 253 0.78 -9.15 -15.15
N LEU A 254 0.59 -7.84 -14.93
CA LEU A 254 1.67 -6.86 -14.96
C LEU A 254 2.68 -7.10 -13.83
N THR A 255 2.26 -7.55 -12.65
CA THR A 255 3.18 -7.81 -11.52
C THR A 255 3.98 -9.08 -11.74
N THR A 256 3.31 -10.18 -12.07
CA THR A 256 3.91 -11.51 -12.21
C THR A 256 4.61 -11.71 -13.56
N GLY A 257 4.28 -10.90 -14.57
CA GLY A 257 4.74 -11.10 -15.94
C GLY A 257 4.14 -12.33 -16.61
N THR A 258 3.01 -12.84 -16.12
CA THR A 258 2.25 -13.92 -16.76
C THR A 258 1.29 -13.35 -17.80
N PRO A 259 0.95 -14.08 -18.88
CA PRO A 259 0.03 -13.58 -19.88
C PRO A 259 -1.39 -13.45 -19.30
N PRO A 260 -2.19 -12.48 -19.77
CA PRO A 260 -3.61 -12.41 -19.43
C PRO A 260 -4.37 -13.60 -20.04
N ALA A 261 -5.36 -14.11 -19.32
CA ALA A 261 -6.21 -15.17 -19.83
C ALA A 261 -7.04 -14.66 -21.02
N MET A 262 -7.20 -15.45 -22.09
CA MET A 262 -8.12 -15.19 -23.22
C MET A 262 -7.89 -13.92 -24.07
N GLY A 263 -6.76 -13.23 -23.89
CA GLY A 263 -6.35 -12.10 -24.74
C GLY A 263 -7.18 -10.82 -24.60
N VAL A 264 -6.64 -9.71 -25.10
CA VAL A 264 -7.21 -8.37 -24.93
C VAL A 264 -8.65 -8.19 -25.42
N GLU A 265 -8.99 -8.71 -26.60
CA GLU A 265 -10.32 -8.52 -27.18
C GLU A 265 -11.41 -9.20 -26.36
N TRP A 266 -11.06 -10.28 -25.65
CA TRP A 266 -12.03 -10.85 -24.74
C TRP A 266 -12.31 -9.89 -23.59
N TRP A 267 -11.34 -9.18 -23.05
CA TRP A 267 -11.59 -8.37 -21.86
C TRP A 267 -12.21 -7.00 -22.10
N ILE A 268 -12.29 -6.47 -23.33
CA ILE A 268 -12.63 -5.05 -23.58
C ILE A 268 -13.97 -4.83 -24.35
N THR A 269 -14.72 -5.89 -24.66
CA THR A 269 -15.97 -5.80 -25.45
C THR A 269 -17.13 -5.06 -24.78
N ASP A 270 -17.09 -4.78 -23.48
CA ASP A 270 -18.11 -4.05 -22.70
C ASP A 270 -17.92 -2.51 -22.68
N SER A 271 -17.07 -1.95 -23.56
CA SER A 271 -16.45 -0.63 -23.43
C SER A 271 -17.32 0.61 -23.73
N TYR A 272 -18.60 0.48 -24.07
CA TYR A 272 -19.37 1.59 -24.64
C TYR A 272 -19.60 2.79 -23.69
N LYS A 273 -19.76 2.54 -22.38
CA LYS A 273 -20.05 3.61 -21.39
C LYS A 273 -18.83 4.31 -20.81
N ASN A 274 -17.64 3.74 -20.95
CA ASN A 274 -16.40 4.31 -20.39
C ASN A 274 -15.24 4.06 -21.34
N ARG A 275 -15.29 4.75 -22.46
CA ARG A 275 -14.34 4.57 -23.56
C ARG A 275 -12.90 4.81 -23.10
N TYR A 276 -12.64 5.90 -22.36
CA TYR A 276 -11.28 6.28 -21.97
C TYR A 276 -10.67 5.32 -20.94
N GLY A 277 -11.42 4.93 -19.91
CA GLY A 277 -10.95 3.94 -18.94
C GLY A 277 -10.77 2.55 -19.58
N ALA A 278 -11.66 2.15 -20.49
CA ALA A 278 -11.53 0.88 -21.21
C ALA A 278 -10.34 0.88 -22.17
N GLU A 279 -10.07 1.99 -22.87
CA GLU A 279 -8.87 2.13 -23.73
C GLU A 279 -7.59 2.04 -22.90
N CYS A 280 -7.54 2.72 -21.76
CA CYS A 280 -6.42 2.58 -20.83
C CYS A 280 -6.22 1.10 -20.46
N GLN A 281 -7.27 0.40 -20.05
CA GLN A 281 -7.19 -1.02 -19.70
C GLN A 281 -6.77 -1.90 -20.89
N ARG A 282 -7.21 -1.61 -22.12
CA ARG A 282 -6.75 -2.29 -23.34
C ARG A 282 -5.24 -2.18 -23.50
N LEU A 283 -4.70 -0.97 -23.39
CA LEU A 283 -3.26 -0.73 -23.52
C LEU A 283 -2.47 -1.46 -22.41
N ASN A 284 -2.98 -1.46 -21.18
CA ASN A 284 -2.37 -2.19 -20.07
C ASN A 284 -2.36 -3.72 -20.27
N ILE A 285 -3.44 -4.30 -20.83
CA ILE A 285 -3.47 -5.74 -21.16
C ILE A 285 -2.42 -6.06 -22.24
N ARG A 286 -2.31 -5.23 -23.28
CA ARG A 286 -1.26 -5.39 -24.31
C ARG A 286 0.14 -5.28 -23.71
N THR A 287 0.35 -4.39 -22.72
CA THR A 287 1.61 -4.30 -21.99
C THR A 287 1.91 -5.61 -21.25
N ALA A 288 0.90 -6.22 -20.62
CA ALA A 288 1.05 -7.52 -19.95
C ALA A 288 1.36 -8.67 -20.92
N GLU A 289 0.70 -8.72 -22.09
CA GLU A 289 0.99 -9.69 -23.16
C GLU A 289 2.45 -9.56 -23.63
N LEU A 290 2.90 -8.33 -23.90
CA LEU A 290 4.25 -8.06 -24.37
C LEU A 290 5.31 -8.37 -23.29
N ARG A 291 5.00 -8.10 -22.01
CA ARG A 291 5.86 -8.49 -20.88
C ARG A 291 6.03 -10.00 -20.80
N ALA A 292 4.94 -10.75 -20.89
CA ALA A 292 4.97 -12.21 -20.83
C ALA A 292 5.75 -12.81 -22.01
N GLU A 293 5.54 -12.28 -23.22
CA GLU A 293 6.26 -12.68 -24.42
C GLU A 293 7.77 -12.39 -24.30
N SER A 294 8.13 -11.17 -23.91
CA SER A 294 9.53 -10.75 -23.70
C SER A 294 10.24 -11.64 -22.68
N ASN A 295 9.61 -11.90 -21.53
CA ASN A 295 10.15 -12.78 -20.50
C ASN A 295 10.39 -14.20 -21.02
N ARG A 296 9.44 -14.75 -21.78
CA ARG A 296 9.57 -16.08 -22.38
C ARG A 296 10.74 -16.14 -23.36
N LEU A 297 10.86 -15.17 -24.27
CA LEU A 297 11.92 -15.12 -25.27
C LEU A 297 13.31 -14.97 -24.62
N MET A 298 13.47 -14.05 -23.66
CA MET A 298 14.75 -13.86 -22.97
C MET A 298 15.16 -15.09 -22.13
N ALA A 299 14.21 -15.87 -21.64
CA ALA A 299 14.50 -17.07 -20.86
C ALA A 299 14.88 -18.28 -21.72
N SER A 300 14.42 -18.36 -22.97
CA SER A 300 14.59 -19.55 -23.82
C SER A 300 15.58 -19.39 -24.97
N LEU A 301 15.82 -18.16 -25.45
CA LEU A 301 16.61 -17.95 -26.66
C LEU A 301 18.12 -17.88 -26.36
N ALA A 302 18.89 -18.60 -27.17
CA ALA A 302 20.32 -18.35 -27.31
C ALA A 302 20.56 -17.12 -28.19
N ARG A 303 21.71 -16.45 -28.03
CA ARG A 303 22.08 -15.32 -28.89
C ARG A 303 22.44 -15.82 -30.29
N SER A 304 21.68 -15.37 -31.29
CA SER A 304 21.96 -15.50 -32.73
C SER A 304 21.46 -14.23 -33.44
N PRO A 305 21.91 -13.94 -34.67
CA PRO A 305 21.42 -12.80 -35.44
C PRO A 305 19.89 -12.77 -35.57
N GLU A 306 19.26 -13.93 -35.78
CA GLU A 306 17.80 -14.07 -35.91
C GLU A 306 17.08 -13.78 -34.59
N ASN A 307 17.61 -14.29 -33.47
CA ASN A 307 17.03 -14.07 -32.15
C ASN A 307 17.25 -12.63 -31.64
N ILE A 308 18.35 -11.99 -32.07
CA ILE A 308 18.59 -10.56 -31.85
C ILE A 308 17.51 -9.74 -32.54
N GLU A 309 17.17 -10.05 -33.80
CA GLU A 309 16.12 -9.33 -34.51
C GLU A 309 14.75 -9.49 -33.85
N LEU A 310 14.43 -10.67 -33.30
CA LEU A 310 13.22 -10.87 -32.50
C LEU A 310 13.18 -9.95 -31.27
N LEU A 311 14.30 -9.77 -30.57
CA LEU A 311 14.37 -8.90 -29.38
C LEU A 311 14.34 -7.42 -29.75
N LEU A 312 14.93 -7.04 -30.90
CA LEU A 312 14.79 -5.70 -31.46
C LEU A 312 13.33 -5.40 -31.84
N ASP A 313 12.59 -6.40 -32.35
CA ASP A 313 11.15 -6.27 -32.61
C ASP A 313 10.35 -6.02 -31.32
N ILE A 314 10.67 -6.74 -30.23
CA ILE A 314 10.07 -6.48 -28.92
C ILE A 314 10.32 -5.04 -28.45
N ILE A 315 11.53 -4.49 -28.66
CA ILE A 315 11.85 -3.09 -28.33
C ILE A 315 10.95 -2.13 -29.13
N ARG A 316 10.85 -2.32 -30.45
CA ARG A 316 10.01 -1.48 -31.34
C ARG A 316 8.53 -1.54 -30.94
N ARG A 317 8.03 -2.72 -30.58
CA ARG A 317 6.65 -2.92 -30.10
C ARG A 317 6.42 -2.27 -28.74
N CYS A 318 7.40 -2.30 -27.83
CA CYS A 318 7.33 -1.59 -26.55
C CYS A 318 7.26 -0.07 -26.76
N GLN A 319 8.11 0.48 -27.63
CA GLN A 319 8.12 1.91 -27.98
C GLN A 319 6.79 2.35 -28.60
N THR A 320 6.28 1.57 -29.54
CA THR A 320 4.97 1.82 -30.17
C THR A 320 3.84 1.84 -29.14
N LEU A 321 3.84 0.88 -28.20
CA LEU A 321 2.82 0.82 -27.17
C LEU A 321 2.95 1.96 -26.14
N ASP A 322 4.15 2.41 -25.81
CA ASP A 322 4.37 3.60 -24.97
C ASP A 322 3.82 4.86 -25.65
N GLN A 323 4.07 5.03 -26.95
CA GLN A 323 3.49 6.13 -27.74
C GLN A 323 1.97 6.09 -27.76
N GLN A 324 1.35 4.90 -27.76
CA GLN A 324 -0.11 4.77 -27.64
C GLN A 324 -0.62 5.21 -26.26
N HIS A 325 0.11 4.92 -25.17
CA HIS A 325 -0.21 5.45 -23.84
C HIS A 325 -0.10 6.98 -23.77
N VAL A 326 0.92 7.56 -24.41
CA VAL A 326 1.08 9.02 -24.52
C VAL A 326 -0.05 9.63 -25.35
N ALA A 327 -0.41 9.03 -26.48
CA ALA A 327 -1.50 9.49 -27.33
C ALA A 327 -2.85 9.41 -26.58
N TRP A 328 -3.09 8.35 -25.81
CA TRP A 328 -4.25 8.22 -24.95
C TRP A 328 -4.33 9.38 -23.96
N ALA A 329 -3.24 9.69 -23.26
CA ALA A 329 -3.17 10.78 -22.28
C ALA A 329 -3.51 12.15 -22.89
N ASN A 330 -3.08 12.40 -24.13
CA ASN A 330 -3.31 13.66 -24.83
C ASN A 330 -4.73 13.81 -25.41
N GLN A 331 -5.49 12.72 -25.51
CA GLN A 331 -6.84 12.69 -26.10
C GLN A 331 -7.94 12.67 -25.03
N LEU A 332 -7.57 12.83 -23.77
CA LEU A 332 -8.51 12.76 -22.67
C LEU A 332 -9.42 14.00 -22.62
N PRO A 333 -10.67 13.83 -22.17
CA PRO A 333 -11.57 14.94 -21.92
C PRO A 333 -11.16 15.69 -20.65
N GLU A 334 -11.64 16.93 -20.50
CA GLU A 334 -11.27 17.82 -19.40
C GLU A 334 -11.45 17.19 -18.01
N TYR A 335 -12.54 16.46 -17.78
CA TYR A 335 -12.81 15.82 -16.48
C TYR A 335 -11.80 14.71 -16.11
N PHE A 336 -11.03 14.22 -17.08
CA PHE A 336 -9.96 13.24 -16.82
C PHE A 336 -8.62 13.90 -16.54
N HIS A 337 -8.45 15.19 -16.87
CA HIS A 337 -7.19 15.88 -16.65
C HIS A 337 -6.99 16.17 -15.17
N TYR A 338 -5.75 15.98 -14.72
CA TYR A 338 -5.33 16.45 -13.42
C TYR A 338 -4.96 17.93 -13.47
N LYS A 339 -5.05 18.60 -12.34
CA LYS A 339 -4.67 20.01 -12.17
C LYS A 339 -3.52 20.07 -11.16
N ALA A 340 -2.42 20.71 -11.53
CA ALA A 340 -1.38 21.06 -10.57
C ALA A 340 -1.91 22.19 -9.68
N VAL A 341 -2.12 21.93 -8.39
CA VAL A 341 -2.79 22.87 -7.47
C VAL A 341 -1.87 23.44 -6.40
N ALA A 342 -0.71 22.82 -6.17
CA ALA A 342 0.29 23.30 -5.23
C ALA A 342 1.70 22.82 -5.62
N TRP A 343 2.69 23.47 -5.02
CA TRP A 343 4.09 23.08 -5.05
C TRP A 343 4.65 23.17 -3.64
N GLU A 344 5.27 22.10 -3.16
CA GLU A 344 5.81 22.01 -1.79
C GLU A 344 7.28 21.64 -1.85
N ASP A 345 8.16 22.44 -1.24
CA ASP A 345 9.61 22.16 -1.22
C ASP A 345 10.09 21.68 0.17
N ASN A 346 9.25 21.84 1.20
CA ASN A 346 9.64 21.60 2.57
C ASN A 346 9.62 20.11 2.93
N VAL A 347 10.73 19.61 3.49
CA VAL A 347 10.83 18.28 4.09
C VAL A 347 10.99 18.46 5.61
N PRO A 348 9.95 18.20 6.41
CA PRO A 348 10.01 18.38 7.86
C PRO A 348 11.19 17.60 8.47
N SER A 349 12.10 18.34 9.13
CA SER A 349 13.31 17.79 9.77
C SER A 349 14.23 16.99 8.84
N GLY A 350 14.14 17.18 7.52
CA GLY A 350 14.88 16.41 6.52
C GLY A 350 14.50 14.93 6.44
N ASN A 351 13.41 14.50 7.10
CA ASN A 351 13.00 13.10 7.14
C ASN A 351 11.93 12.81 6.08
N TYR A 352 12.38 12.38 4.90
CA TYR A 352 11.51 11.99 3.79
C TYR A 352 10.48 10.91 4.17
N GLY A 353 10.82 9.96 5.05
CA GLY A 353 9.88 8.90 5.44
C GLY A 353 8.65 9.42 6.18
N MET A 354 8.78 10.54 6.90
CA MET A 354 7.68 11.13 7.67
C MET A 354 6.94 12.23 6.91
N ALA A 355 7.51 12.77 5.83
CA ALA A 355 6.90 13.84 5.05
C ALA A 355 5.60 13.39 4.36
N GLU A 356 4.54 14.17 4.47
CA GLU A 356 3.24 13.90 3.82
C GLU A 356 3.32 13.97 2.30
N VAL A 357 4.18 14.87 1.81
CA VAL A 357 4.42 15.15 0.40
C VAL A 357 5.91 15.00 0.11
N PHE A 358 6.24 14.58 -1.11
CA PHE A 358 7.60 14.66 -1.60
C PHE A 358 7.81 16.04 -2.22
N PRO A 359 9.00 16.64 -2.12
CA PRO A 359 9.25 17.95 -2.73
C PRO A 359 8.89 18.00 -4.21
N GLY A 360 8.03 18.93 -4.60
CA GLY A 360 7.59 19.13 -5.98
C GLY A 360 6.09 19.42 -6.13
N ARG A 361 5.58 19.09 -7.33
CA ARG A 361 4.21 19.33 -7.77
C ARG A 361 3.20 18.45 -7.00
N ILE A 362 2.03 19.02 -6.71
CA ILE A 362 0.89 18.30 -6.14
C ILE A 362 -0.30 18.41 -7.11
N ASP A 363 -0.83 17.25 -7.48
CA ASP A 363 -1.91 17.14 -8.45
C ASP A 363 -3.26 16.86 -7.76
N ALA A 364 -4.31 17.53 -8.24
CA ALA A 364 -5.71 17.25 -7.91
C ALA A 364 -6.41 16.61 -9.12
N TYR A 365 -7.41 15.76 -8.83
CA TYR A 365 -8.16 15.01 -9.82
C TYR A 365 -9.67 15.17 -9.58
N GLN A 366 -10.48 14.84 -10.58
CA GLN A 366 -11.95 14.87 -10.47
C GLN A 366 -12.47 13.86 -9.44
N ASP A 367 -11.89 12.66 -9.39
CA ASP A 367 -12.22 11.65 -8.38
C ASP A 367 -11.07 10.65 -8.17
N LEU A 368 -11.25 9.76 -7.19
CA LEU A 368 -10.31 8.69 -6.86
C LEU A 368 -10.20 7.61 -7.95
N TRP A 369 -11.21 7.46 -8.80
CA TRP A 369 -11.17 6.51 -9.91
C TRP A 369 -10.26 7.02 -11.03
N VAL A 370 -10.38 8.28 -11.44
CA VAL A 370 -9.56 8.93 -12.48
C VAL A 370 -8.08 8.84 -12.15
N VAL A 371 -7.68 9.20 -10.91
CA VAL A 371 -6.27 9.08 -10.49
C VAL A 371 -5.79 7.62 -10.51
N SER A 372 -6.66 6.65 -10.19
CA SER A 372 -6.32 5.23 -10.27
C SER A 372 -6.08 4.77 -11.71
N VAL A 373 -6.83 5.30 -12.69
CA VAL A 373 -6.62 5.01 -14.12
C VAL A 373 -5.30 5.63 -14.61
N TRP A 374 -5.01 6.88 -14.23
CA TRP A 374 -3.73 7.52 -14.51
C TRP A 374 -2.56 6.71 -13.96
N ASN A 375 -2.63 6.30 -12.69
CA ASN A 375 -1.55 5.55 -12.07
C ASN A 375 -1.41 4.13 -12.66
N LEU A 376 -2.50 3.50 -13.10
CA LEU A 376 -2.42 2.24 -13.85
C LEU A 376 -1.66 2.41 -15.16
N MET A 377 -1.99 3.42 -15.96
CA MET A 377 -1.27 3.76 -17.19
C MET A 377 0.21 4.05 -16.92
N ARG A 378 0.52 4.91 -15.94
CA ARG A 378 1.89 5.29 -15.56
C ARG A 378 2.73 4.08 -15.17
N CYS A 379 2.18 3.14 -14.40
CA CYS A 379 2.85 1.87 -14.10
C CYS A 379 3.14 1.04 -15.35
N SER A 380 2.23 0.98 -16.32
CA SER A 380 2.49 0.31 -17.60
C SER A 380 3.63 0.95 -18.39
N ARG A 381 3.74 2.28 -18.41
CA ARG A 381 4.86 2.98 -19.05
C ARG A 381 6.20 2.66 -18.40
N ILE A 382 6.26 2.63 -17.07
CA ILE A 382 7.45 2.19 -16.32
C ILE A 382 7.83 0.74 -16.69
N ILE A 383 6.85 -0.16 -16.78
CA ILE A 383 7.08 -1.56 -17.17
C ILE A 383 7.62 -1.64 -18.60
N LEU A 384 7.05 -0.91 -19.56
CA LEU A 384 7.54 -0.87 -20.95
C LEU A 384 8.97 -0.34 -21.03
N ALA A 385 9.30 0.74 -20.30
CA ALA A 385 10.64 1.28 -20.22
C ALA A 385 11.64 0.24 -19.65
N SER A 386 11.25 -0.50 -18.61
CA SER A 386 12.05 -1.60 -18.05
C SER A 386 12.26 -2.73 -19.06
N LEU A 387 11.24 -3.11 -19.83
CA LEU A 387 11.35 -4.11 -20.89
C LEU A 387 12.31 -3.67 -22.00
N ILE A 388 12.20 -2.41 -22.45
CA ILE A 388 13.10 -1.83 -23.46
C ILE A 388 14.56 -1.95 -23.00
N VAL A 389 14.85 -1.57 -21.75
CA VAL A 389 16.20 -1.65 -21.17
C VAL A 389 16.68 -3.09 -21.08
N ARG A 390 15.83 -4.02 -20.64
CA ARG A 390 16.16 -5.45 -20.54
C ARG A 390 16.46 -6.07 -21.90
N CYS A 391 15.64 -5.80 -22.90
CA CYS A 391 15.87 -6.28 -24.26
C CYS A 391 17.13 -5.64 -24.86
N ALA A 392 17.34 -4.33 -24.67
CA ALA A 392 18.55 -3.66 -25.14
C ALA A 392 19.81 -4.27 -24.51
N ALA A 393 19.79 -4.51 -23.19
CA ALA A 393 20.87 -5.18 -22.48
C ALA A 393 21.11 -6.61 -22.96
N TRP A 394 20.05 -7.35 -23.30
CA TRP A 394 20.20 -8.69 -23.86
C TRP A 394 20.86 -8.66 -25.24
N VAL A 395 20.43 -7.73 -26.11
CA VAL A 395 20.88 -7.56 -27.50
C VAL A 395 22.32 -7.05 -27.59
N CYS A 396 22.68 -6.01 -26.84
CA CYS A 396 23.99 -5.38 -26.96
C CYS A 396 25.08 -6.09 -26.15
N ALA A 397 24.73 -7.06 -25.29
CA ALA A 397 25.71 -7.77 -24.48
C ALA A 397 26.87 -8.34 -25.32
N PRO A 398 28.13 -8.15 -24.90
CA PRO A 398 28.55 -7.66 -23.58
C PRO A 398 28.72 -6.13 -23.47
N VAL A 399 28.36 -5.34 -24.49
CA VAL A 399 28.44 -3.87 -24.45
C VAL A 399 27.52 -3.31 -23.37
N ASP A 400 27.97 -2.25 -22.70
CA ASP A 400 27.18 -1.57 -21.67
C ASP A 400 25.94 -0.91 -22.30
N TYR A 401 24.77 -1.47 -21.99
CA TYR A 401 23.47 -0.99 -22.47
C TYR A 401 23.17 0.44 -22.03
N ARG A 402 23.84 0.97 -21.00
CA ARG A 402 23.65 2.36 -20.56
C ARG A 402 24.09 3.38 -21.58
N THR A 403 24.89 2.96 -22.56
CA THR A 403 25.35 3.79 -23.67
C THR A 403 24.32 3.87 -24.81
N THR A 404 23.24 3.10 -24.77
CA THR A 404 22.25 3.04 -25.86
C THR A 404 21.23 4.17 -25.78
N PRO A 405 20.69 4.64 -26.92
CA PRO A 405 19.60 5.62 -26.93
C PRO A 405 18.33 5.08 -26.27
N GLU A 406 18.10 3.76 -26.31
CA GLU A 406 17.00 3.08 -25.61
C GLU A 406 17.08 3.31 -24.10
N TYR A 407 18.27 3.17 -23.50
CA TYR A 407 18.45 3.41 -22.07
C TYR A 407 18.20 4.87 -21.71
N ALA A 408 18.79 5.81 -22.46
CA ALA A 408 18.61 7.24 -22.18
C ALA A 408 17.13 7.67 -22.26
N THR A 409 16.38 7.11 -23.21
CA THR A 409 14.94 7.38 -23.37
C THR A 409 14.14 6.74 -22.25
N ALA A 410 14.39 5.46 -21.93
CA ALA A 410 13.72 4.76 -20.84
C ALA A 410 13.96 5.42 -19.48
N ALA A 411 15.19 5.88 -19.23
CA ALA A 411 15.55 6.60 -18.00
C ALA A 411 14.72 7.89 -17.83
N ARG A 412 14.64 8.73 -18.88
CA ARG A 412 13.80 9.94 -18.86
C ARG A 412 12.34 9.61 -18.60
N THR A 413 11.77 8.66 -19.36
CA THR A 413 10.38 8.22 -19.18
C THR A 413 10.12 7.75 -17.75
N CYS A 414 11.03 6.97 -17.15
CA CYS A 414 10.88 6.52 -15.77
C CYS A 414 10.95 7.68 -14.77
N VAL A 415 11.91 8.60 -14.89
CA VAL A 415 12.04 9.76 -13.97
C VAL A 415 10.78 10.63 -14.00
N ASP A 416 10.29 10.95 -15.20
CA ASP A 416 9.08 11.77 -15.37
C ASP A 416 7.85 11.04 -14.81
N THR A 417 7.70 9.75 -15.13
CA THR A 417 6.55 8.95 -14.70
C THR A 417 6.56 8.69 -13.19
N ILE A 418 7.73 8.49 -12.57
CA ILE A 418 7.89 8.40 -11.12
C ILE A 418 7.44 9.70 -10.46
N THR A 419 7.88 10.85 -10.99
CA THR A 419 7.50 12.18 -10.48
C THR A 419 5.99 12.39 -10.57
N ASP A 420 5.37 11.99 -11.68
CA ASP A 420 3.91 12.05 -11.87
C ASP A 420 3.12 11.15 -10.90
N ILE A 421 3.59 9.92 -10.63
CA ILE A 421 2.96 9.04 -9.63
C ILE A 421 3.08 9.69 -8.24
N ILE A 422 4.27 10.17 -7.87
CA ILE A 422 4.52 10.84 -6.59
C ILE A 422 3.60 12.06 -6.39
N SER A 423 3.44 12.87 -7.43
CA SER A 423 2.60 14.08 -7.42
C SER A 423 1.11 13.78 -7.18
N SER A 424 0.67 12.55 -7.49
CA SER A 424 -0.73 12.12 -7.29
C SER A 424 -1.05 11.62 -5.88
N VAL A 425 -0.04 11.22 -5.11
CA VAL A 425 -0.21 10.59 -3.79
C VAL A 425 -0.92 11.50 -2.77
N PRO A 426 -0.64 12.82 -2.68
CA PRO A 426 -1.29 13.69 -1.68
C PRO A 426 -2.82 13.73 -1.85
N TYR A 427 -3.32 13.69 -3.08
CA TYR A 427 -4.76 13.62 -3.38
C TYR A 427 -5.40 12.36 -2.81
N GLN A 428 -4.70 11.23 -2.90
CA GLN A 428 -5.20 9.93 -2.44
C GLN A 428 -5.00 9.70 -0.93
N LEU A 429 -3.98 10.31 -0.30
CA LEU A 429 -3.67 10.12 1.12
C LEU A 429 -4.15 11.26 2.03
N GLY A 430 -5.12 12.05 1.57
CA GLY A 430 -5.87 12.99 2.40
C GLY A 430 -5.12 14.27 2.80
N TRP A 431 -4.08 14.67 2.06
CA TRP A 431 -3.36 15.92 2.29
C TRP A 431 -4.26 17.16 2.20
N PHE A 432 -5.31 17.08 1.39
CA PHE A 432 -6.30 18.14 1.22
C PHE A 432 -7.35 18.23 2.34
N SER A 433 -7.39 17.27 3.28
CA SER A 433 -8.36 17.29 4.39
C SER A 433 -8.22 18.56 5.25
N SER A 434 -7.00 19.08 5.38
CA SER A 434 -6.65 20.32 6.06
C SER A 434 -6.42 21.52 5.13
N ARG A 435 -6.58 21.34 3.80
CA ARG A 435 -6.33 22.34 2.74
C ARG A 435 -7.48 22.35 1.74
N ARG A 436 -8.70 22.48 2.26
CA ARG A 436 -9.94 22.30 1.48
C ARG A 436 -10.12 23.38 0.42
N GLU A 437 -9.53 24.55 0.64
CA GLU A 437 -9.49 25.67 -0.30
C GLU A 437 -8.82 25.33 -1.64
N LEU A 438 -7.97 24.30 -1.67
CA LEU A 438 -7.29 23.83 -2.88
C LEU A 438 -8.11 22.80 -3.67
N LEU A 439 -9.26 22.32 -3.15
CA LEU A 439 -10.14 21.38 -3.82
C LEU A 439 -11.56 21.94 -3.98
N GLU A 440 -12.08 21.85 -5.20
CA GLU A 440 -13.50 22.05 -5.45
C GLU A 440 -14.32 20.86 -4.91
N ARG A 441 -15.52 21.11 -4.38
CA ARG A 441 -16.41 20.01 -3.92
C ARG A 441 -16.73 19.00 -5.02
N ALA A 442 -16.75 19.43 -6.28
CA ALA A 442 -16.94 18.55 -7.43
C ALA A 442 -15.83 17.47 -7.56
N ASN A 443 -14.68 17.69 -6.92
CA ASN A 443 -13.52 16.78 -6.92
C ASN A 443 -13.57 15.73 -5.80
N LEU A 444 -14.60 15.73 -4.95
CA LEU A 444 -14.78 14.74 -3.90
C LEU A 444 -15.46 13.49 -4.45
N SER A 445 -14.99 12.34 -3.99
CA SER A 445 -15.49 11.03 -4.38
C SER A 445 -16.64 10.58 -3.48
N ALA A 446 -17.69 10.00 -4.06
CA ALA A 446 -18.83 9.50 -3.32
C ALA A 446 -18.57 8.08 -2.79
N PHE A 447 -18.89 7.84 -1.52
CA PHE A 447 -18.75 6.51 -0.89
C PHE A 447 -20.11 5.96 -0.46
N GLY A 448 -20.15 4.65 -0.14
CA GLY A 448 -21.38 3.96 0.27
C GLY A 448 -22.09 4.59 1.47
N CYS A 449 -21.36 5.32 2.33
CA CYS A 449 -21.88 6.22 3.37
C CYS A 449 -20.73 7.08 3.97
N GLY A 450 -21.05 7.90 4.97
CA GLY A 450 -20.08 8.68 5.76
C GLY A 450 -19.63 9.99 5.09
N GLU A 451 -18.68 10.68 5.71
CA GLU A 451 -18.12 11.94 5.20
C GLU A 451 -17.13 11.69 4.05
N GLU A 452 -17.29 12.40 2.93
CA GLU A 452 -16.51 12.16 1.70
C GLU A 452 -15.03 12.56 1.82
N ASP A 453 -14.74 13.58 2.63
CA ASP A 453 -13.41 14.19 2.83
C ASP A 453 -12.57 13.53 3.93
N ALA A 454 -13.13 12.53 4.63
CA ALA A 454 -12.40 11.77 5.64
C ALA A 454 -11.33 10.85 5.02
N LEU A 455 -10.27 10.55 5.77
CA LEU A 455 -9.25 9.57 5.35
C LEU A 455 -9.88 8.18 5.10
N LYS A 456 -9.71 7.67 3.89
CA LYS A 456 -10.31 6.40 3.41
C LYS A 456 -9.28 5.30 3.23
N GLY A 457 -9.68 4.05 3.45
CA GLY A 457 -8.84 2.87 3.20
C GLY A 457 -8.59 2.60 1.70
N LEU A 458 -9.61 2.76 0.87
CA LEU A 458 -9.56 2.47 -0.57
C LEU A 458 -8.43 3.17 -1.35
N PRO A 459 -8.24 4.51 -1.27
CA PRO A 459 -7.19 5.16 -2.03
C PRO A 459 -5.80 4.70 -1.58
N GLY A 460 -5.62 4.34 -0.30
CA GLY A 460 -4.42 3.68 0.19
C GLY A 460 -4.21 2.31 -0.47
N TYR A 461 -5.27 1.51 -0.58
CA TYR A 461 -5.24 0.23 -1.31
C TYR A 461 -4.84 0.43 -2.79
N PHE A 462 -5.43 1.41 -3.49
CA PHE A 462 -5.07 1.73 -4.88
C PHE A 462 -3.62 2.16 -5.05
N LEU A 463 -3.03 2.84 -4.05
CA LEU A 463 -1.63 3.29 -4.09
C LEU A 463 -0.61 2.20 -3.79
N THR A 464 -0.99 1.10 -3.14
CA THR A 464 -0.03 0.04 -2.75
C THR A 464 0.80 -0.46 -3.92
N TRP A 465 0.15 -0.73 -5.07
CA TRP A 465 0.83 -1.23 -6.26
C TRP A 465 1.65 -0.16 -7.01
N PRO A 466 1.13 1.05 -7.32
CA PRO A 466 1.94 2.13 -7.91
C PRO A 466 3.18 2.50 -7.10
N LEU A 467 3.05 2.61 -5.77
CA LEU A 467 4.19 2.87 -4.89
C LEU A 467 5.20 1.73 -4.91
N THR A 468 4.73 0.48 -5.05
CA THR A 468 5.62 -0.68 -5.23
C THR A 468 6.34 -0.64 -6.59
N CYS A 469 5.67 -0.21 -7.66
CA CYS A 469 6.30 0.00 -8.96
C CYS A 469 7.40 1.05 -8.89
N VAL A 470 7.17 2.17 -8.19
CA VAL A 470 8.15 3.24 -8.00
C VAL A 470 9.33 2.77 -7.16
N GLN A 471 9.12 2.16 -5.99
CA GLN A 471 10.25 1.76 -5.12
C GLN A 471 11.20 0.76 -5.81
N GLY A 472 10.68 -0.04 -6.74
CA GLY A 472 11.41 -1.09 -7.44
C GLY A 472 12.20 -0.65 -8.67
N GLN A 473 12.19 0.63 -9.03
CA GLN A 473 12.96 1.15 -10.18
C GLN A 473 14.37 1.57 -9.78
N ASP A 474 15.32 1.30 -10.68
CA ASP A 474 16.70 1.79 -10.60
C ASP A 474 16.77 3.33 -10.66
N TYR A 475 15.79 3.95 -11.33
CA TYR A 475 15.70 5.40 -11.52
C TYR A 475 15.13 6.17 -10.32
N THR A 476 14.62 5.45 -9.32
CA THR A 476 14.10 6.08 -8.11
C THR A 476 15.27 6.52 -7.23
N THR A 477 15.28 7.77 -6.79
CA THR A 477 16.32 8.27 -5.87
C THR A 477 16.15 7.68 -4.47
N ASP A 478 17.21 7.72 -3.65
CA ASP A 478 17.11 7.25 -2.25
C ASP A 478 16.12 8.07 -1.42
N ALA A 479 16.01 9.37 -1.68
CA ALA A 479 15.02 10.24 -1.06
C ALA A 479 13.59 9.82 -1.43
N GLN A 480 13.33 9.58 -2.72
CA GLN A 480 12.03 9.09 -3.19
C GLN A 480 11.72 7.71 -2.61
N ARG A 481 12.69 6.78 -2.57
CA ARG A 481 12.51 5.45 -1.94
C ARG A 481 12.18 5.57 -0.45
N ALA A 482 12.87 6.44 0.28
CA ALA A 482 12.60 6.68 1.70
C ALA A 482 11.18 7.23 1.91
N TRP A 483 10.76 8.19 1.09
CA TRP A 483 9.41 8.76 1.13
C TRP A 483 8.34 7.73 0.79
N VAL A 484 8.51 6.97 -0.30
CA VAL A 484 7.58 5.90 -0.72
C VAL A 484 7.40 4.85 0.38
N LYS A 485 8.49 4.41 1.02
CA LYS A 485 8.43 3.48 2.16
C LYS A 485 7.65 4.07 3.33
N GLY A 486 7.81 5.36 3.60
CA GLY A 486 7.03 6.08 4.59
C GLY A 486 5.54 6.17 4.25
N ARG A 487 5.18 6.38 2.98
CA ARG A 487 3.78 6.40 2.54
C ARG A 487 3.15 5.00 2.58
N LEU A 488 3.89 3.94 2.23
CA LEU A 488 3.43 2.55 2.40
C LEU A 488 3.19 2.21 3.88
N GLU A 489 4.08 2.66 4.78
CA GLU A 489 3.88 2.53 6.23
C GLU A 489 2.64 3.28 6.70
N PHE A 490 2.41 4.49 6.18
CA PHE A 490 1.21 5.26 6.50
C PHE A 490 -0.07 4.53 6.07
N ILE A 491 -0.08 3.96 4.86
CA ILE A 491 -1.20 3.16 4.36
C ILE A 491 -1.45 1.93 5.28
N GLY A 492 -0.38 1.24 5.68
CA GLY A 492 -0.46 0.07 6.54
C GLY A 492 -0.98 0.37 7.94
N ASN A 493 -0.41 1.39 8.58
CA ASN A 493 -0.64 1.69 9.99
C ASN A 493 -1.82 2.62 10.24
N HIS A 494 -2.03 3.62 9.39
CA HIS A 494 -3.06 4.62 9.58
C HIS A 494 -4.33 4.30 8.79
N LEU A 495 -4.22 3.86 7.53
CA LEU A 495 -5.40 3.53 6.72
C LEU A 495 -5.89 2.09 6.92
N GLY A 496 -5.09 1.25 7.62
CA GLY A 496 -5.49 -0.10 7.99
C GLY A 496 -5.41 -1.11 6.84
N VAL A 497 -4.64 -0.81 5.77
CA VAL A 497 -4.37 -1.75 4.67
C VAL A 497 -3.00 -2.38 4.91
N ARG A 498 -2.94 -3.36 5.82
CA ARG A 498 -1.68 -3.88 6.38
C ARG A 498 -0.72 -4.46 5.34
N TYR A 499 -1.22 -4.87 4.17
CA TYR A 499 -0.37 -5.38 3.09
C TYR A 499 0.69 -4.37 2.62
N ALA A 500 0.43 -3.07 2.76
CA ALA A 500 1.41 -2.03 2.46
C ALA A 500 2.69 -2.15 3.33
N ASN A 501 2.58 -2.62 4.57
CA ASN A 501 3.73 -2.87 5.44
C ASN A 501 4.60 -4.02 4.96
N VAL A 502 3.99 -5.04 4.34
CA VAL A 502 4.73 -6.14 3.69
C VAL A 502 5.45 -5.58 2.48
N LEU A 503 4.76 -4.83 1.61
CA LEU A 503 5.34 -4.24 0.40
C LEU A 503 6.48 -3.26 0.68
N LYS A 504 6.45 -2.55 1.81
CA LYS A 504 7.57 -1.67 2.27
C LYS A 504 8.90 -2.44 2.39
N GLN A 505 8.84 -3.72 2.75
CA GLN A 505 10.03 -4.57 2.94
C GLN A 505 10.48 -5.21 1.63
N VAL A 506 9.57 -5.28 0.65
CA VAL A 506 9.80 -5.91 -0.64
C VAL A 506 10.68 -4.99 -1.48
N SER A 507 11.98 -5.27 -1.46
CA SER A 507 12.93 -4.72 -2.43
C SER A 507 12.86 -5.56 -3.71
N ILE A 508 11.68 -5.64 -4.36
CA ILE A 508 11.63 -6.10 -5.76
C ILE A 508 12.27 -4.97 -6.54
N LEU A 509 13.59 -5.06 -6.72
CA LEU A 509 14.17 -4.45 -7.90
C LEU A 509 13.47 -5.14 -9.07
N LEU A 510 12.77 -4.40 -9.91
CA LEU A 510 12.42 -4.82 -11.27
C LEU A 510 13.74 -4.84 -12.08
N ASN A 511 14.71 -5.59 -11.55
CA ASN A 511 16.12 -5.46 -11.84
C ASN A 511 16.33 -5.98 -13.26
N PRO A 512 17.01 -5.22 -14.13
CA PRO A 512 17.53 -5.76 -15.38
C PRO A 512 18.49 -6.94 -15.16
N TRP A 513 19.09 -7.00 -13.97
CA TRP A 513 20.20 -7.88 -13.61
C TRP A 513 19.82 -9.32 -13.25
N SER A 514 18.54 -9.63 -12.99
CA SER A 514 18.16 -10.98 -12.52
C SER A 514 18.25 -12.10 -13.57
N TYR A 515 18.64 -11.79 -14.81
CA TYR A 515 18.78 -12.76 -15.90
C TYR A 515 20.10 -12.68 -16.66
N LEU A 516 21.02 -11.79 -16.27
CA LEU A 516 22.41 -11.88 -16.74
C LEU A 516 23.15 -12.85 -15.82
N PRO A 517 23.86 -13.88 -16.34
CA PRO A 517 24.67 -14.74 -15.51
C PRO A 517 25.63 -13.88 -14.67
N PRO A 518 25.83 -14.20 -13.37
CA PRO A 518 26.61 -13.36 -12.49
C PRO A 518 28.05 -13.26 -13.00
N LEU A 519 28.47 -12.07 -13.41
CA LEU A 519 29.89 -11.70 -13.36
C LEU A 519 30.21 -11.60 -11.87
N GLY A 520 30.90 -12.63 -11.37
CA GLY A 520 30.92 -13.01 -9.96
C GLY A 520 31.26 -11.86 -9.01
N PHE A 521 30.29 -11.49 -8.17
CA PHE A 521 30.47 -11.09 -6.79
C PHE A 521 29.17 -11.41 -6.03
N SER A 522 29.33 -11.92 -4.82
CA SER A 522 28.35 -12.73 -4.10
C SER A 522 27.39 -11.95 -3.19
N PHE A 523 26.33 -12.67 -2.80
CA PHE A 523 25.38 -12.48 -1.69
C PHE A 523 24.05 -11.75 -1.96
N LEU A 524 22.97 -12.49 -1.62
CA LEU A 524 21.54 -12.17 -1.59
C LEU A 524 20.74 -12.34 -2.90
N SER A 525 20.67 -13.58 -3.39
CA SER A 525 19.64 -14.03 -4.34
C SER A 525 18.96 -15.30 -3.80
N LEU A 526 18.05 -15.12 -2.85
CA LEU A 526 17.13 -16.16 -2.36
C LEU A 526 15.79 -15.48 -2.17
N LEU A 527 14.99 -15.42 -3.25
CA LEU A 527 13.52 -15.29 -3.24
C LEU A 527 12.90 -15.15 -4.65
N CYS A 528 13.69 -15.14 -5.74
CA CYS A 528 13.12 -14.96 -7.08
C CYS A 528 13.67 -15.88 -8.18
N SER A 529 14.13 -17.08 -7.81
CA SER A 529 14.61 -18.07 -8.78
C SER A 529 14.41 -19.50 -8.26
N SER A 530 13.21 -20.03 -8.46
CA SER A 530 12.99 -21.47 -8.52
C SER A 530 11.85 -21.76 -9.48
N SER A 531 12.14 -21.63 -10.78
CA SER A 531 11.49 -22.46 -11.79
C SER A 531 12.05 -23.87 -11.63
N PHE A 532 11.42 -24.67 -10.78
CA PHE A 532 11.56 -26.14 -10.81
C PHE A 532 10.18 -26.71 -11.16
N PRO A 533 10.09 -27.65 -12.12
CA PRO A 533 8.85 -28.33 -12.43
C PRO A 533 8.62 -29.38 -11.34
N PHE A 534 7.68 -29.16 -10.42
CA PHE A 534 7.27 -30.21 -9.49
C PHE A 534 5.75 -30.29 -9.38
N SER A 535 5.22 -31.22 -10.18
CA SER A 535 4.18 -32.13 -9.74
C SER A 535 4.67 -32.92 -8.51
N ALA A 536 3.81 -33.01 -7.50
CA ALA A 536 3.84 -33.92 -6.35
C ALA A 536 4.92 -33.71 -5.26
N LEU A 537 4.41 -33.71 -4.01
CA LEU A 537 5.07 -33.95 -2.72
C LEU A 537 5.77 -32.77 -2.02
N ILE A 538 5.03 -32.07 -1.14
CA ILE A 538 5.19 -32.09 0.34
C ILE A 538 4.34 -30.94 0.95
N TYR A 539 3.08 -31.24 1.28
CA TYR A 539 2.32 -30.94 2.51
C TYR A 539 0.85 -31.32 2.23
N PRO A 540 0.37 -32.45 2.76
CA PRO A 540 -1.01 -32.89 2.56
C PRO A 540 -1.85 -32.16 3.61
N HIS A 541 -2.61 -31.15 3.18
CA HIS A 541 -3.84 -30.63 3.76
C HIS A 541 -3.94 -29.17 3.29
N ILE A 542 -4.60 -28.96 2.14
CA ILE A 542 -5.37 -27.76 1.71
C ILE A 542 -5.42 -27.59 0.17
N CYS A 543 -4.52 -28.20 -0.62
CA CYS A 543 -4.55 -28.05 -2.08
C CYS A 543 -4.62 -29.39 -2.86
N CYS A 544 -5.76 -30.06 -2.78
CA CYS A 544 -6.18 -31.04 -3.80
C CYS A 544 -7.62 -30.77 -4.21
N PHE A 545 -7.93 -31.02 -5.48
CA PHE A 545 -9.24 -30.95 -6.15
C PHE A 545 -9.60 -29.66 -6.88
N PHE A 546 -8.86 -29.38 -7.96
CA PHE A 546 -9.37 -28.75 -9.18
C PHE A 546 -8.97 -29.60 -10.40
N TRP A 547 -9.36 -30.88 -10.40
CA TRP A 547 -9.40 -31.73 -11.58
C TRP A 547 -10.58 -32.67 -11.39
N TYR A 548 -11.75 -32.25 -11.89
CA TYR A 548 -12.72 -33.04 -12.66
C TYR A 548 -13.65 -32.07 -13.38
#